data_AF-A0A1I1GEI9-F1
#
_entry.id   AF-A0A1I1GEI9-F1
#
_cell.length_a   1.000
_cell.length_b   1.000
_cell.length_c   1.000
_cell.angle_alpha   90.00
_cell.angle_beta   90.00
_cell.angle_gamma   90.00
#
_symmetry.space_group_name_H-M   'P 1'
#
loop_
_entity.id
_entity.type
_entity.pdbx_description
1 polymer ?
#
loop_
_entity_poly.entity_id
_entity_poly.type
_entity_poly.pdbx_seq_one_letter_code
_entity_poly.pdbx_strand_id
1 'polypeptide(L)'
;MFIEDVIEEYFYYCQAKGFTDKTMINKRQELRHFNTYLSEKRAITELESVSVHDLKAYFRLKQKSGLQPQSIVSMYKLISAFFN
;
A
#
# COMPACT_ATOMS: atom_id res chain seq x y z
N MET A 1 10.16 6.30 10.58
CA MET A 1 9.37 7.35 9.89
C MET A 1 7.91 6.95 9.90
N PHE A 2 6.97 7.87 10.14
CA PHE A 2 5.55 7.50 10.08
C PHE A 2 5.16 7.08 8.66
N ILE A 3 4.38 6.01 8.54
CA ILE A 3 3.96 5.46 7.25
C ILE A 3 3.20 6.50 6.42
N GLU A 4 2.41 7.35 7.08
CA GLU A 4 1.64 8.41 6.42
C GLU A 4 2.54 9.43 5.73
N ASP A 5 3.61 9.87 6.40
CA ASP A 5 4.59 10.80 5.82
C ASP A 5 5.28 10.18 4.60
N VAL A 6 5.66 8.90 4.69
CA VAL A 6 6.32 8.15 3.61
C VAL A 6 5.37 8.00 2.41
N ILE A 7 4.09 7.74 2.67
CA ILE A 7 3.06 7.61 1.63
C ILE A 7 2.90 8.93 0.86
N GLU A 8 2.87 10.07 1.55
CA GLU A 8 2.79 11.37 0.89
C GLU A 8 4.06 11.66 0.07
N GLU A 9 5.25 11.39 0.61
CA GLU A 9 6.51 11.50 -0.14
C GLU A 9 6.51 10.62 -1.41
N TYR A 10 6.01 9.38 -1.30
CA TYR A 10 5.86 8.49 -2.44
C TYR A 10 4.89 9.03 -3.50
N PHE A 11 3.83 9.75 -3.10
CA PHE A 11 2.95 10.41 -4.06
C PHE A 11 3.62 11.56 -4.78
N TYR A 12 4.42 12.37 -4.07
CA TYR A 12 5.23 13.41 -4.72
C TYR A 12 6.21 12.80 -5.72
N TYR A 13 6.89 11.72 -5.36
CA TYR A 13 7.75 10.97 -6.29
C TYR A 13 6.99 10.48 -7.53
N CYS A 14 5.79 9.92 -7.34
CA CYS A 14 4.95 9.48 -8.46
C CYS A 14 4.52 10.66 -9.36
N GLN A 15 4.17 11.80 -8.78
CA GLN A 15 3.81 12.98 -9.56
C GLN A 15 5.01 13.48 -10.39
N ALA A 16 6.20 13.53 -9.80
CA ALA A 16 7.42 13.89 -10.52
C ALA A 16 7.77 12.91 -11.65
N LYS A 17 7.41 11.62 -11.51
CA LYS A 17 7.52 10.59 -12.56
C LYS A 17 6.49 10.72 -13.69
N GLY A 18 5.52 11.63 -13.58
CA GLY A 18 4.51 11.87 -14.62
C GLY A 18 3.40 10.83 -14.67
N PHE A 19 3.06 10.17 -13.55
CA PHE A 19 1.89 9.29 -13.51
C PHE A 19 0.60 10.09 -13.74
N THR A 20 -0.33 9.53 -14.51
CA THR A 20 -1.64 10.16 -14.79
C THR A 20 -2.48 10.33 -13.53
N ASP A 21 -3.40 11.28 -13.51
CA ASP A 21 -4.33 11.52 -12.40
C ASP A 21 -5.13 10.26 -12.02
N LYS A 22 -5.61 9.52 -13.03
CA LYS A 22 -6.31 8.24 -12.81
C LYS A 22 -5.41 7.23 -12.09
N THR A 23 -4.14 7.14 -12.48
CA THR A 23 -3.17 6.28 -11.80
C THR A 23 -2.92 6.74 -10.36
N MET A 24 -2.80 8.05 -10.14
CA MET A 24 -2.59 8.62 -8.81
C MET A 24 -3.77 8.34 -7.88
N ILE A 25 -5.01 8.47 -8.37
CA ILE A 25 -6.22 8.14 -7.59
C ILE A 25 -6.20 6.67 -7.15
N ASN A 26 -5.90 5.74 -8.06
CA ASN A 26 -5.82 4.32 -7.73
C ASN A 26 -4.71 4.04 -6.70
N LYS A 27 -3.53 4.64 -6.89
CA LYS A 27 -2.42 4.51 -5.94
C LYS A 27 -2.79 5.00 -4.54
N ARG A 28 -3.44 6.17 -4.45
CA ARG A 28 -3.92 6.75 -3.18
C ARG A 28 -4.91 5.84 -2.48
N GLN A 29 -5.90 5.33 -3.21
CA GLN A 29 -6.91 4.46 -2.63
C GLN A 29 -6.29 3.18 -2.05
N GLU A 30 -5.38 2.55 -2.79
CA GLU A 30 -4.76 1.30 -2.36
C GLU A 30 -3.80 1.48 -1.18
N LEU A 31 -2.95 2.51 -1.21
CA LEU A 31 -2.05 2.80 -0.08
C LEU A 31 -2.81 3.26 1.15
N ARG A 32 -3.94 3.97 1.00
CA ARG A 32 -4.83 4.28 2.11
C ARG A 32 -5.39 3.01 2.76
N HIS A 33 -5.92 2.08 1.98
CA HIS A 33 -6.42 0.80 2.52
C HIS A 33 -5.32 0.00 3.22
N PHE A 34 -4.10 0.03 2.70
CA PHE A 34 -2.96 -0.62 3.32
C PHE A 34 -2.55 0.05 4.63
N ASN A 35 -2.47 1.39 4.67
CA ASN A 35 -2.18 2.13 5.89
C ASN A 35 -3.24 1.87 6.97
N THR A 36 -4.53 1.90 6.61
CA THR A 36 -5.63 1.55 7.53
C THR A 36 -5.50 0.12 8.06
N TYR A 37 -5.07 -0.83 7.23
CA TYR A 37 -4.81 -2.19 7.72
C TYR A 37 -3.67 -2.24 8.74
N LEU A 38 -2.56 -1.56 8.46
CA LEU A 38 -1.41 -1.52 9.36
C LEU A 38 -1.77 -0.86 10.70
N SER A 39 -2.45 0.28 10.67
CA SER A 39 -2.84 0.98 11.90
C SER A 39 -3.91 0.23 12.69
N GLU A 40 -5.02 -0.17 12.06
CA GLU A 40 -6.17 -0.73 12.77
C GLU A 40 -6.04 -2.22 13.11
N LYS A 41 -5.39 -3.01 12.26
CA LYS A 41 -5.28 -4.47 12.45
C LYS A 41 -3.94 -4.91 13.03
N ARG A 42 -2.89 -4.09 12.88
CA ARG A 42 -1.54 -4.42 13.34
C ARG A 42 -0.98 -3.45 14.37
N ALA A 43 -1.62 -2.31 14.61
CA ALA A 43 -1.09 -1.23 15.47
C ALA A 43 0.30 -0.77 15.03
N ILE A 44 0.57 -0.82 13.71
CA ILE A 44 1.83 -0.37 13.11
C ILE A 44 1.62 1.00 12.49
N THR A 45 2.39 1.98 12.95
CA THR A 45 2.38 3.37 12.44
C THR A 45 3.73 3.79 11.85
N GLU A 46 4.81 3.09 12.18
CA GLU A 46 6.16 3.36 11.69
C GLU A 46 6.57 2.37 10.59
N LEU A 47 7.22 2.88 9.53
CA LEU A 47 7.59 2.09 8.35
C LEU A 47 8.53 0.93 8.71
N GLU A 48 9.48 1.19 9.60
CA GLU A 48 10.51 0.26 10.06
C GLU A 48 9.92 -0.92 10.86
N SER A 49 8.71 -0.74 11.40
CA SER A 49 7.99 -1.78 12.12
C SER A 49 7.22 -2.73 11.20
N VAL A 50 7.14 -2.46 9.90
CA VAL A 50 6.45 -3.33 8.93
C VAL A 50 7.31 -4.54 8.60
N SER A 51 6.82 -5.75 8.92
CA SER A 51 7.50 -6.99 8.58
C SER A 51 6.95 -7.63 7.29
N VAL A 52 7.73 -8.54 6.69
CA VAL A 52 7.26 -9.39 5.58
C VAL A 52 6.05 -10.23 5.98
N HIS A 53 5.90 -10.58 7.26
CA HIS A 53 4.73 -11.32 7.74
C HIS A 53 3.46 -10.47 7.70
N ASP A 54 3.55 -9.16 7.96
CA ASP A 54 2.42 -8.23 7.87
C ASP A 54 1.98 -8.06 6.42
N LEU A 55 2.95 -7.92 5.49
CA LEU A 55 2.67 -7.86 4.05
C LEU A 55 1.96 -9.13 3.58
N LYS A 56 2.49 -10.31 3.90
CA LYS A 56 1.87 -11.60 3.53
C LYS A 56 0.46 -11.73 4.10
N ALA A 57 0.25 -11.30 5.33
CA ALA A 57 -1.06 -11.35 5.95
C ALA A 57 -2.07 -10.39 5.33
N TYR A 58 -1.65 -9.20 4.89
CA TYR A 58 -2.50 -8.28 4.14
C TYR A 58 -3.02 -8.91 2.85
N PHE A 59 -2.14 -9.51 2.05
CA PHE A 59 -2.56 -10.17 0.80
C PHE A 59 -3.45 -11.38 1.06
N ARG A 60 -3.18 -12.17 2.11
CA ARG A 60 -4.06 -13.28 2.52
C ARG A 60 -5.43 -12.79 2.95
N LEU A 61 -5.52 -11.66 3.65
CA LEU A 61 -6.80 -11.05 4.02
C LEU A 61 -7.60 -10.68 2.76
N LYS A 62 -6.96 -10.04 1.78
CA LYS A 62 -7.60 -9.65 0.51
C LYS A 62 -8.03 -10.87 -0.33
N GLN A 63 -7.25 -11.95 -0.32
CA GLN A 63 -7.65 -13.22 -0.95
C GLN A 63 -8.90 -13.80 -0.27
N LYS A 64 -8.92 -13.85 1.06
CA LYS A 64 -10.06 -14.37 1.83
C LYS A 64 -11.32 -13.53 1.68
N SER A 65 -11.21 -12.24 1.39
CA SER A 65 -12.35 -11.37 1.13
C SER A 65 -12.92 -11.49 -0.30
N GLY A 66 -12.42 -12.43 -1.11
CA GLY A 66 -12.97 -12.72 -2.44
C GLY A 66 -12.59 -11.72 -3.53
N LEU A 67 -11.52 -10.94 -3.35
CA LEU A 67 -11.02 -10.07 -4.42
C LEU A 67 -10.54 -10.88 -5.62
N GLN A 68 -10.78 -10.34 -6.81
CA GLN A 68 -10.30 -10.94 -8.05
C GLN A 68 -8.76 -11.05 -8.03
N PRO A 69 -8.19 -12.17 -8.50
CA PRO A 69 -6.74 -12.37 -8.49
C PRO A 69 -5.96 -11.22 -9.15
N GLN A 70 -6.48 -10.65 -10.23
CA GLN A 70 -5.85 -9.53 -10.94
C GLN A 70 -5.77 -8.25 -10.09
N SER A 71 -6.78 -7.98 -9.25
CA SER A 71 -6.76 -6.87 -8.31
C SER A 71 -5.68 -7.07 -7.26
N ILE A 72 -5.52 -8.31 -6.77
CA ILE A 72 -4.49 -8.67 -5.78
C ILE A 72 -3.09 -8.51 -6.37
N VAL A 73 -2.88 -8.93 -7.62
CA VAL A 73 -1.61 -8.71 -8.33
C VAL A 73 -1.31 -7.23 -8.51
N SER A 74 -2.31 -6.42 -8.85
CA SER A 74 -2.16 -4.97 -9.00
C SER A 74 -1.79 -4.29 -7.66
N MET A 75 -2.47 -4.65 -6.58
CA MET A 75 -2.14 -4.22 -5.22
C MET A 75 -0.71 -4.62 -4.84
N TYR A 76 -0.32 -5.87 -5.11
CA TYR A 76 1.02 -6.36 -4.81
C TYR A 76 2.11 -5.56 -5.52
N LYS A 77 1.93 -5.27 -6.82
CA LYS A 77 2.89 -4.47 -7.58
C LYS A 77 3.05 -3.07 -7.01
N LEU A 78 1.94 -2.44 -6.60
CA LEU A 78 1.97 -1.12 -5.98
C LEU A 78 2.71 -1.13 -4.64
N ILE A 79 2.32 -2.04 -3.73
CA ILE A 79 2.92 -2.13 -2.40
C ILE A 79 4.40 -2.48 -2.51
N SER A 80 4.77 -3.42 -3.38
CA SER A 80 6.18 -3.74 -3.67
C SER A 80 6.95 -2.51 -4.18
N ALA A 81 6.36 -1.73 -5.11
CA ALA A 81 6.97 -0.51 -5.61
C ALA A 81 7.01 0.65 -4.59
N PHE A 82 6.28 0.56 -3.48
CA PHE A 82 6.34 1.53 -2.38
C PHE A 82 7.50 1.24 -1.41
N PHE A 83 7.86 -0.04 -1.25
CA PHE A 83 8.96 -0.47 -0.37
C PHE A 83 10.33 -0.61 -1.09
N ASN A 84 10.40 -0.34 -2.40
CA ASN A 84 11.64 -0.34 -3.20
C ASN A 84 12.04 1.10 -3.55
#